data_AF-A0A842SF59-F1
#
_entry.id   AF-A0A842SF59-F1
#
_cell.length_a   1.000
_cell.length_b   1.000
_cell.length_c   1.000
_cell.angle_alpha   90.00
_cell.angle_beta   90.00
_cell.angle_gamma   90.00
#
_symmetry.space_group_name_H-M   'P 1'
#
loop_
_entity.id
_entity.type
_entity.pdbx_description
1 polymer ?
#
loop_
_entity_poly.entity_id
_entity_poly.type
_entity_poly.pdbx_seq_one_letter_code
_entity_poly.pdbx_strand_id
1 'polypeptide(L)'
;MEKKGQGLSLNTIIVAALALLVLIIIAMIFTGRIKLWRENTDACVNKGGRCVSDDRNAQGEYEYCSSMYDKIIAGDCPEDMICCLST
;
A
#
# COMPACT_ATOMS: atom_id res chain seq x y z
N MET A 1 -51.31 21.82 -12.05
CA MET A 1 -49.97 21.60 -11.45
C MET A 1 -49.07 21.05 -12.54
N GLU A 2 -48.30 21.93 -13.19
CA GLU A 2 -47.44 21.52 -14.30
C GLU A 2 -46.22 20.76 -13.75
N LYS A 3 -46.04 19.53 -14.22
CA LYS A 3 -44.94 18.65 -13.79
C LYS A 3 -43.61 19.27 -14.25
N LYS A 4 -42.82 19.78 -13.31
CA LYS A 4 -41.41 20.16 -13.49
C LYS A 4 -40.54 18.92 -13.73
N GLY A 5 -40.76 18.24 -14.84
CA GLY A 5 -39.78 17.36 -15.46
C GLY A 5 -39.01 18.21 -16.47
N GLN A 6 -38.15 19.11 -15.99
CA GLN A 6 -37.09 19.66 -16.83
C GLN A 6 -36.26 18.46 -17.27
N GLY A 7 -36.43 18.02 -18.51
CA GLY A 7 -35.58 17.01 -19.11
C GLY A 7 -34.15 17.48 -18.92
N LEU A 8 -33.33 16.69 -18.24
CA LEU A 8 -31.90 16.93 -18.24
C LEU A 8 -31.49 17.05 -19.71
N SER A 9 -30.92 18.20 -20.07
CA SER A 9 -30.45 18.45 -21.42
C SER A 9 -29.57 17.28 -21.84
N LEU A 10 -29.75 16.79 -23.07
CA LEU A 10 -28.96 15.69 -23.61
C LEU A 10 -27.46 15.94 -23.40
N ASN A 11 -27.04 17.21 -23.50
CA ASN A 11 -25.68 17.65 -23.22
C ASN A 11 -25.22 17.34 -21.79
N THR A 12 -26.09 17.53 -20.80
CA THR A 12 -25.77 17.21 -19.39
C THR A 12 -25.52 15.72 -19.20
N ILE A 13 -26.33 14.87 -19.85
CA ILE A 13 -26.16 13.41 -19.79
C ILE A 13 -24.83 13.00 -20.43
N ILE A 14 -24.49 13.59 -21.59
CA ILE A 14 -23.22 13.32 -22.29
C ILE A 14 -22.03 13.71 -21.42
N VAL A 15 -22.05 14.91 -20.84
CA VAL A 15 -20.96 15.39 -19.97
C VAL A 15 -20.81 14.51 -18.73
N ALA A 16 -21.91 14.10 -18.11
CA ALA A 16 -21.86 13.20 -16.95
C ALA A 16 -21.26 11.82 -17.30
N ALA A 17 -21.61 11.26 -18.46
CA ALA A 17 -21.05 9.99 -18.93
C ALA A 17 -19.54 10.10 -19.22
N LEU A 18 -19.10 11.19 -19.86
CA LEU A 18 -17.68 11.44 -20.13
C LEU A 18 -16.88 11.62 -18.83
N ALA A 19 -17.42 12.36 -17.86
CA ALA A 19 -16.77 12.55 -16.56
C ALA A 19 -16.60 11.23 -15.81
N LEU A 20 -17.62 10.37 -15.80
CA LEU A 20 -17.54 9.05 -15.20
C LEU A 20 -16.50 8.17 -15.88
N LEU A 21 -16.44 8.18 -17.22
CA LEU A 21 -15.46 7.40 -17.98
C LEU A 21 -14.03 7.83 -17.65
N VAL A 22 -13.77 9.14 -17.62
CA VAL A 22 -12.45 9.67 -17.23
C VAL A 22 -12.10 9.27 -15.80
N LEU A 23 -13.04 9.34 -14.86
CA LEU A 23 -12.81 8.92 -13.47
C LEU A 23 -12.44 7.44 -13.39
N ILE A 24 -13.14 6.56 -14.13
CA ILE A 24 -12.83 5.13 -14.17
C ILE A 24 -11.43 4.87 -14.71
N ILE A 25 -11.04 5.54 -15.79
CA ILE A 25 -9.68 5.42 -16.37
C ILE A 25 -8.62 5.84 -15.35
N ILE A 26 -8.82 6.98 -14.70
CA ILE A 26 -7.95 7.49 -13.65
C ILE A 26 -7.84 6.47 -12.51
N ALA A 27 -8.96 5.96 -12.01
CA ALA A 27 -8.99 4.98 -10.93
C ALA A 27 -8.22 3.69 -11.29
N MET A 28 -8.34 3.19 -12.53
CA MET A 28 -7.61 2.00 -12.97
C MET A 28 -6.09 2.24 -13.00
N ILE A 29 -5.63 3.39 -13.50
CA ILE A 29 -4.21 3.75 -13.51
C ILE A 29 -3.66 3.87 -12.08
N PHE A 30 -4.39 4.54 -11.20
CA PHE A 30 -3.98 4.71 -9.81
C PHE A 30 -3.97 3.38 -9.05
N THR A 31 -4.95 2.51 -9.25
CA THR A 31 -5.02 1.20 -8.58
C THR A 31 -3.81 0.33 -8.91
N GLY A 32 -3.36 0.32 -10.16
CA GLY A 32 -2.16 -0.43 -10.56
C GLY A 32 -0.88 0.06 -9.89
N ARG A 33 -0.75 1.37 -9.64
CA ARG A 33 0.43 1.94 -8.96
C ARG A 33 0.38 1.81 -7.45
N ILE A 34 -0.80 1.84 -6.83
CA ILE A 34 -0.95 1.73 -5.37
C ILE A 34 -0.34 0.43 -4.83
N LYS A 35 -0.43 -0.69 -5.57
CA LYS A 35 0.19 -1.96 -5.15
C LYS A 35 1.71 -1.84 -5.00
N LEU A 36 2.37 -1.27 -6.02
CA LEU A 36 3.82 -1.04 -6.00
C LEU A 36 4.22 -0.08 -4.88
N TRP A 37 3.40 0.94 -4.62
CA TRP A 37 3.67 1.90 -3.55
C TRP A 37 3.53 1.26 -2.18
N ARG A 38 2.55 0.37 -2.00
CA ARG A 38 2.35 -0.36 -0.76
C ARG A 38 3.51 -1.30 -0.44
N GLU A 39 3.97 -2.07 -1.42
CA GLU A 39 5.15 -2.95 -1.29
C GLU A 39 6.39 -2.14 -0.87
N ASN A 40 6.60 -0.97 -1.49
CA ASN A 40 7.70 -0.09 -1.07
C ASN A 40 7.50 0.47 0.34
N THR A 41 6.32 0.96 0.71
CA THR A 41 6.12 1.52 2.06
C THR A 41 6.15 0.47 3.18
N ASP A 42 5.79 -0.78 2.85
CA ASP A 42 5.78 -1.89 3.81
C ASP A 42 7.12 -2.61 3.94
N ALA A 43 8.09 -2.32 3.07
CA ALA A 43 9.45 -2.84 3.20
C ALA A 43 10.07 -2.44 4.55
N CYS A 44 10.63 -3.43 5.26
CA CYS A 44 11.24 -3.23 6.58
C CYS A 44 12.28 -2.09 6.58
N VAL A 45 13.08 -2.02 5.52
CA VAL A 45 14.12 -1.00 5.32
C VAL A 45 13.54 0.41 5.23
N ASN A 46 12.38 0.58 4.61
CA ASN A 46 11.73 1.89 4.47
C ASN A 46 11.06 2.36 5.77
N LYS A 47 10.85 1.46 6.73
CA LYS A 47 10.43 1.79 8.10
C LYS A 47 11.61 2.10 9.04
N GLY A 48 12.84 2.13 8.52
CA GLY A 48 14.06 2.34 9.31
C GLY A 48 14.54 1.08 10.03
N GLY A 49 14.07 -0.09 9.60
CA GLY A 49 14.45 -1.38 10.16
C GLY A 49 15.43 -2.15 9.30
N ARG A 50 15.86 -3.32 9.80
CA ARG A 50 16.66 -4.30 9.07
C ARG A 50 16.03 -5.69 9.15
N CYS A 51 16.07 -6.43 8.05
CA CYS A 51 15.63 -7.82 8.02
C CYS A 51 16.73 -8.71 8.59
N VAL A 52 16.38 -9.54 9.57
CA VAL A 52 17.30 -10.46 10.23
C VAL A 52 16.65 -11.82 10.42
N SER A 53 17.47 -12.86 10.58
CA SER A 53 16.99 -14.21 10.87
C SER A 53 16.39 -14.30 12.28
N ASP A 54 15.25 -14.98 12.43
CA ASP A 54 14.60 -15.25 13.74
C ASP A 54 15.23 -16.45 14.49
N ASP A 55 16.45 -16.84 14.14
CA ASP A 55 17.14 -17.96 14.76
C ASP A 55 17.83 -17.53 16.06
N ARG A 56 17.10 -17.62 17.18
CA ARG A 56 17.65 -17.37 18.53
C ARG A 56 18.74 -18.35 18.95
N ASN A 57 18.94 -19.43 18.18
CA ASN A 57 19.91 -20.50 18.47
C ASN A 57 21.13 -20.47 17.54
N ALA A 58 21.26 -19.45 16.68
CA ALA A 58 22.37 -19.37 15.74
C ALA A 58 23.65 -18.94 16.49
N GLN A 59 24.45 -19.93 16.89
CA GLN A 59 25.75 -19.78 17.56
C GLN A 59 26.88 -19.28 16.63
N GLY A 60 26.51 -18.55 15.58
CA GLY A 60 27.42 -17.93 14.62
C GLY A 60 27.07 -16.47 14.41
N GLU A 61 27.87 -15.79 13.60
CA GLU A 61 27.87 -14.36 13.27
C GLU A 61 26.60 -13.87 12.53
N TYR A 62 25.42 -14.27 13.02
CA TYR A 62 24.12 -13.92 12.45
C TYR A 62 23.49 -12.82 13.32
N GLU A 63 23.13 -11.71 12.68
CA GLU A 63 22.79 -10.45 13.36
C GLU A 63 21.35 -10.46 13.89
N TYR A 64 21.09 -10.99 15.08
CA TYR A 64 19.74 -11.05 15.65
C TYR A 64 19.17 -9.66 16.03
N CYS A 65 17.84 -9.60 16.19
CA CYS A 65 17.13 -8.49 16.80
C CYS A 65 17.58 -8.35 18.27
N SER A 66 18.55 -7.47 18.55
CA SER A 66 18.97 -7.21 19.92
C SER A 66 17.80 -6.67 20.75
N SER A 67 17.82 -6.84 22.08
CA SER A 67 16.76 -6.41 23.01
C SER A 67 16.49 -4.90 23.02
N MET A 68 17.25 -4.10 22.26
CA MET A 68 17.04 -2.68 22.03
C MET A 68 16.16 -2.38 20.79
N TYR A 69 15.77 -3.39 20.02
CA TYR A 69 14.98 -3.25 18.80
C TYR A 69 13.58 -3.82 19.02
N ASP A 70 12.57 -3.15 18.46
CA ASP A 70 11.21 -3.70 18.40
C ASP A 70 11.10 -4.69 17.24
N LYS A 71 10.76 -5.95 17.56
CA LYS A 71 10.47 -6.99 16.57
C LYS A 71 9.08 -6.73 15.99
N ILE A 72 9.02 -6.40 14.70
CA ILE A 72 7.75 -6.24 13.98
C ILE A 72 7.60 -7.32 12.92
N ILE A 73 6.47 -8.02 12.94
CA ILE A 73 6.08 -9.03 11.93
C ILE A 73 5.34 -8.35 10.77
N ALA A 74 5.60 -7.06 10.54
CA ALA A 74 4.85 -6.21 9.60
C ALA A 74 5.75 -5.50 8.57
N GLY A 75 6.99 -5.98 8.43
CA GLY A 75 7.90 -5.57 7.36
C GLY A 75 7.97 -6.66 6.29
N ASP A 76 7.92 -6.27 5.02
CA ASP A 76 8.20 -7.20 3.92
C ASP A 76 9.69 -7.59 3.98
N CYS A 77 9.96 -8.83 4.38
CA CYS A 77 11.29 -9.42 4.48
C CYS A 77 11.29 -10.77 3.74
N PRO A 78 12.45 -11.23 3.24
CA PRO A 78 12.58 -12.57 2.64
C PRO A 78 12.12 -13.69 3.59
N GLU A 79 11.80 -14.86 3.04
CA GLU A 79 11.34 -16.01 3.82
C GLU A 79 12.25 -16.29 5.03
N ASP A 80 11.62 -16.57 6.18
CA ASP A 80 12.23 -16.82 7.49
C ASP A 80 13.01 -15.66 8.13
N MET A 81 12.85 -14.44 7.64
CA MET A 81 13.40 -13.23 8.26
C MET A 81 12.31 -12.38 8.94
N ILE A 82 12.70 -11.71 10.03
CA ILE A 82 11.87 -10.78 10.80
C ILE A 82 12.39 -9.35 10.64
N CYS A 83 11.51 -8.36 10.74
CA CYS A 83 11.89 -6.96 10.68
C CYS A 83 12.22 -6.42 12.09
N CYS A 84 13.43 -5.88 12.25
CA CYS A 84 13.89 -5.22 13.47
C CYS A 84 13.87 -3.71 13.30
N LEU A 85 13.03 -3.00 14.06
CA LEU A 85 13.05 -1.53 14.07
C LEU A 85 13.95 -1.01 15.18
N SER A 86 14.82 -0.07 14.83
CA SER A 86 15.51 0.74 15.84
C SER A 86 14.49 1.77 16.33
N THR A 87 14.00 1.58 17.55
CA THR A 87 13.28 2.63 18.28
C THR A 87 14.24 3.77 18.66
#